data_AF-A0A1J5K3Z1-F1
#
_entry.id   AF-A0A1J5K3Z1-F1
#
_cell.length_a   1.000
_cell.length_b   1.000
_cell.length_c   1.000
_cell.angle_alpha   90.00
_cell.angle_beta   90.00
_cell.angle_gamma   90.00
#
_symmetry.space_group_name_H-M   'P 1'
#
loop_
_entity.id
_entity.type
_entity.pdbx_description
1 polymer ?
#
loop_
_entity_poly.entity_id
_entity_poly.type
_entity_poly.pdbx_seq_one_letter_code
_entity_poly.pdbx_strand_id
1 'polypeptide(L)'
;MRSFENIAKLIKTKRTQHPKGYSQSELSHLLGYKNGQFISNVERALCNIPLKMLGRVAEILDIPHIDLRDAILKDHENTLNNYLQNGSGVVGAMAGEQSHSMSSTQVL
;
A
#
# COMPACT_ATOMS: atom_id res chain seq x y z
N MET A 1 1.06 5.75 -9.19
CA MET A 1 0.86 4.48 -8.45
C MET A 1 0.71 4.79 -6.95
N ARG A 2 -0.10 4.01 -6.23
CA ARG A 2 -0.23 4.16 -4.76
C ARG A 2 1.10 3.90 -4.06
N SER A 3 1.35 4.62 -2.97
CA SER A 3 2.55 4.50 -2.14
C SER A 3 2.15 4.10 -0.71
N PHE A 4 2.94 3.21 -0.11
CA PHE A 4 2.82 2.75 1.28
C PHE A 4 4.20 2.68 1.96
N GLU A 5 5.18 3.43 1.44
CA GLU A 5 6.60 3.30 1.82
C GLU A 5 6.86 3.84 3.22
N ASN A 6 6.20 4.94 3.60
CA ASN A 6 6.44 5.60 4.88
C ASN A 6 5.85 4.78 6.02
N ILE A 7 4.61 4.30 5.87
CA ILE A 7 4.00 3.43 6.87
C ILE A 7 4.75 2.09 6.97
N ALA A 8 5.16 1.50 5.83
CA ALA A 8 5.93 0.26 5.81
C ALA A 8 7.23 0.40 6.61
N LYS A 9 7.99 1.48 6.35
CA LYS A 9 9.23 1.79 7.04
C LYS A 9 9.00 2.00 8.54
N LEU A 10 8.00 2.81 8.91
CA LEU A 10 7.67 3.09 10.31
C LEU A 10 7.35 1.79 11.08
N ILE A 11 6.45 0.96 10.55
CA ILE A 11 6.05 -0.30 11.19
C ILE A 11 7.24 -1.26 11.33
N LYS A 12 8.03 -1.43 10.27
CA LYS A 12 9.22 -2.30 10.31
C LYS A 12 10.24 -1.81 11.34
N THR A 13 10.55 -0.52 11.35
CA THR A 13 11.48 0.07 12.31
C THR A 13 10.98 -0.11 13.74
N LYS A 14 9.73 0.26 14.02
CA LYS A 14 9.15 0.17 15.36
C LYS A 14 9.04 -1.27 15.85
N ARG A 15 8.70 -2.23 14.98
CA ARG A 15 8.69 -3.66 15.33
C ARG A 15 10.10 -4.18 15.64
N THR A 16 11.07 -3.93 14.75
CA THR A 16 12.44 -4.47 14.89
C THR A 16 13.23 -3.86 16.04
N GLN A 17 12.95 -2.59 16.38
CA GLN A 17 13.59 -1.89 17.51
C GLN A 17 12.81 -2.02 18.82
N HIS A 18 11.64 -2.66 18.81
CA HIS A 18 10.84 -2.82 20.01
C HIS A 18 11.60 -3.63 21.07
N PRO A 19 11.60 -3.25 22.37
CA PRO A 19 12.32 -3.99 23.41
C PRO A 19 11.92 -5.47 23.55
N LYS A 20 10.69 -5.81 23.15
CA LYS A 20 10.18 -7.20 23.13
C LYS A 20 10.61 -8.02 21.92
N GLY A 21 11.23 -7.41 20.89
CA GLY A 21 11.78 -8.12 19.74
C GLY A 21 10.75 -8.87 18.89
N TYR A 22 9.56 -8.30 18.67
CA TYR A 22 8.47 -8.98 17.96
C TYR A 22 8.85 -9.44 16.55
N SER A 23 8.62 -10.72 16.25
CA SER A 23 8.57 -11.23 14.88
C SER A 23 7.33 -10.74 14.13
N GLN A 24 7.32 -10.88 12.80
CA GLN A 24 6.14 -10.53 11.99
C GLN A 24 4.91 -11.36 12.37
N SER A 25 5.10 -12.66 12.64
CA SER A 25 4.02 -13.57 13.03
C SER A 25 3.42 -13.19 14.39
N GLU A 26 4.27 -12.90 15.39
CA GLU A 26 3.80 -12.49 16.72
C GLU A 26 3.01 -11.19 16.68
N LEU A 27 3.50 -10.16 15.97
CA LEU A 27 2.77 -8.91 15.80
C LEU A 27 1.43 -9.15 15.09
N SER A 28 1.41 -9.97 14.04
CA SER A 28 0.17 -10.38 13.37
C SER A 28 -0.81 -11.05 14.34
N HIS A 29 -0.35 -11.97 15.19
CA HIS A 29 -1.20 -12.65 16.18
C HIS A 29 -1.76 -11.67 17.22
N LEU A 30 -0.96 -10.72 17.71
CA LEU A 30 -1.42 -9.67 18.63
C LEU A 30 -2.47 -8.73 18.02
N LEU A 31 -2.50 -8.65 16.69
CA LEU A 31 -3.49 -7.91 15.91
C LEU A 31 -4.69 -8.77 15.48
N GLY A 32 -4.74 -10.04 15.89
CA GLY A 32 -5.85 -10.95 15.63
C GLY A 32 -5.77 -11.73 14.31
N TYR A 33 -4.62 -11.70 13.63
CA TYR A 33 -4.40 -12.47 12.40
C TYR A 33 -3.79 -13.84 12.68
N LYS A 34 -4.10 -14.84 11.85
CA LYS A 34 -3.65 -16.24 12.04
C LYS A 34 -2.18 -16.47 11.68
N ASN A 35 -1.57 -15.59 10.88
CA ASN A 35 -0.20 -15.73 10.40
C ASN A 35 0.46 -14.37 10.10
N GLY A 36 1.77 -14.38 9.85
CA GLY A 36 2.58 -13.19 9.58
C GLY A 36 2.36 -12.49 8.24
N GLN A 37 1.45 -12.97 7.38
CA GLN A 37 1.27 -12.44 6.01
C GLN A 37 0.85 -10.97 6.02
N PHE A 38 0.01 -10.56 6.97
CA PHE A 38 -0.46 -9.19 7.08
C PHE A 38 0.72 -8.23 7.32
N ILE A 39 1.51 -8.46 8.37
CA ILE A 39 2.69 -7.63 8.66
C ILE A 39 3.72 -7.71 7.53
N SER A 40 3.93 -8.89 6.93
CA SER A 40 4.81 -9.04 5.77
C SER A 40 4.35 -8.21 4.56
N ASN A 41 3.04 -8.09 4.30
CA ASN A 41 2.52 -7.23 3.23
C ASN A 41 2.72 -5.75 3.53
N VAL A 42 2.49 -5.34 4.78
CA VAL A 42 2.70 -3.96 5.22
C VAL A 42 4.17 -3.58 5.09
N GLU A 43 5.10 -4.38 5.62
CA GLU A 43 6.54 -4.07 5.60
C GLU A 43 7.17 -4.10 4.21
N ARG A 44 6.48 -4.68 3.22
CA ARG A 44 6.86 -4.67 1.80
C ARG A 44 6.13 -3.58 1.00
N ALA A 45 5.45 -2.66 1.68
CA ALA A 45 4.68 -1.57 1.08
C ALA A 45 3.62 -2.05 0.06
N LEU A 46 3.00 -3.22 0.30
CA LEU A 46 1.94 -3.75 -0.55
C LEU A 46 0.55 -3.31 -0.11
N CYS A 47 0.38 -3.02 1.18
CA CYS A 47 -0.88 -2.56 1.74
C CYS A 47 -0.66 -1.63 2.94
N ASN A 48 -1.68 -0.83 3.24
CA ASN A 48 -1.72 -0.02 4.45
C ASN A 48 -2.35 -0.80 5.62
N ILE A 49 -2.16 -0.31 6.84
CA ILE A 49 -2.89 -0.74 8.03
C ILE A 49 -4.35 -0.25 7.94
N PRO A 50 -5.37 -1.09 8.20
CA PRO A 50 -6.76 -0.64 8.27
C PRO A 50 -6.95 0.44 9.35
N LEU A 51 -7.69 1.51 9.04
CA LEU A 51 -7.85 2.66 9.96
C LEU A 51 -8.35 2.27 11.36
N LYS A 52 -9.30 1.32 11.42
CA LYS A 52 -9.85 0.79 12.68
C LYS A 52 -8.81 0.08 13.57
N MET A 53 -7.64 -0.26 13.03
CA MET A 53 -6.57 -0.97 13.74
C MET A 53 -5.44 -0.04 14.19
N LEU A 54 -5.41 1.22 13.76
CA LEU A 54 -4.29 2.13 14.04
C LEU A 54 -4.02 2.30 15.54
N GLY A 55 -5.07 2.46 16.35
CA GLY A 55 -4.92 2.57 17.81
C GLY A 55 -4.27 1.32 18.43
N ARG A 56 -4.65 0.13 17.95
CA ARG A 56 -4.07 -1.13 18.45
C ARG A 56 -2.61 -1.30 18.03
N VAL A 57 -2.27 -0.90 16.80
CA VAL A 57 -0.88 -0.90 16.33
C VAL A 57 -0.03 0.08 17.14
N ALA A 58 -0.53 1.29 17.39
CA ALA A 58 0.13 2.30 18.20
C ALA A 58 0.46 1.78 19.60
N GLU A 59 -0.52 1.14 20.25
CA GLU A 59 -0.39 0.56 21.58
C GLU A 59 0.65 -0.57 21.63
N ILE A 60 0.60 -1.53 20.69
CA ILE A 60 1.49 -2.69 20.70
C ILE A 60 2.95 -2.30 20.44
N LEU A 61 3.17 -1.37 19.51
CA LEU A 61 4.49 -1.00 19.01
C LEU A 61 5.06 0.28 19.64
N ASP A 62 4.37 0.86 20.61
CA ASP A 62 4.72 2.12 21.27
C ASP A 62 5.03 3.24 20.23
N ILE A 63 4.04 3.48 19.38
CA ILE A 63 4.10 4.48 18.32
C ILE A 63 3.21 5.66 18.71
N PRO A 64 3.76 6.87 18.84
CA PRO A 64 2.96 8.08 18.93
C PRO A 64 1.96 8.18 17.78
N HIS A 65 0.70 8.53 18.06
CA HIS A 65 -0.34 8.64 17.03
C HIS A 65 0.03 9.62 15.91
N ILE A 66 0.81 10.65 16.24
CA ILE A 66 1.32 11.64 15.29
C ILE A 66 2.20 11.00 14.21
N ASP A 67 3.04 10.05 14.57
CA ASP A 67 3.97 9.38 13.64
C ASP A 67 3.20 8.51 12.63
N LEU A 68 2.19 7.77 13.11
CA LEU A 68 1.29 6.99 12.24
C LEU A 68 0.53 7.89 11.26
N ARG A 69 -0.05 8.98 11.78
CA ARG A 69 -0.78 9.96 10.97
C ARG A 69 0.13 10.53 9.89
N ASP A 70 1.31 10.99 10.25
CA ASP A 70 2.23 11.67 9.34
C ASP A 70 2.78 10.71 8.29
N ALA A 71 3.08 9.46 8.66
CA ALA A 71 3.47 8.43 7.69
C ALA A 71 2.37 8.16 6.66
N ILE A 72 1.11 8.01 7.10
CA ILE A 72 -0.03 7.75 6.21
C ILE A 72 -0.31 8.96 5.31
N LEU A 73 -0.26 10.18 5.86
CA LEU A 73 -0.44 11.41 5.08
C LEU A 73 0.66 11.56 4.03
N LYS A 74 1.91 11.24 4.36
CA LYS A 74 3.02 11.28 3.40
C LYS A 74 2.86 10.24 2.29
N ASP A 75 2.38 9.05 2.61
CA ASP A 75 2.04 8.02 1.62
C ASP A 75 0.89 8.47 0.70
N HIS A 76 -0.10 9.19 1.23
CA HIS A 76 -1.15 9.82 0.44
C HIS A 76 -0.62 10.94 -0.46
N GLU A 77 0.20 11.84 0.06
CA GLU A 77 0.85 12.91 -0.70
C GLU A 77 1.66 12.33 -1.86
N ASN A 78 2.49 11.32 -1.59
CA ASN A 78 3.27 10.61 -2.61
C ASN A 78 2.37 9.94 -3.64
N THR A 79 1.28 9.31 -3.20
CA THR A 79 0.28 8.73 -4.10
C THR A 79 -0.28 9.80 -5.03
N LEU A 80 -0.74 10.93 -4.51
CA LEU A 80 -1.28 12.03 -5.30
C LEU A 80 -0.26 12.55 -6.30
N ASN A 81 0.97 12.83 -5.86
CA ASN A 81 2.06 13.27 -6.72
C ASN A 81 2.32 12.28 -7.86
N ASN A 82 2.36 10.98 -7.58
CA ASN A 82 2.56 9.95 -8.59
C ASN A 82 1.43 9.92 -9.64
N TYR A 83 0.18 10.23 -9.28
CA TYR A 83 -0.93 10.27 -10.24
C TYR A 83 -1.00 11.59 -11.01
N LEU A 84 -0.68 12.71 -10.36
CA LEU A 84 -0.65 14.04 -10.98
C LEU A 84 0.52 14.20 -11.95
N GLN A 85 1.69 13.64 -11.62
CA GLN A 85 2.88 13.69 -12.48
C GLN A 85 2.77 12.71 -13.66
N ASN A 86 2.19 11.53 -13.45
CA ASN A 86 2.03 10.51 -14.49
C ASN A 86 0.72 10.69 -15.26
N GLY A 87 0.35 11.95 -15.57
CA GLY A 87 -0.95 12.36 -16.11
C GLY A 87 -1.45 11.52 -17.31
N SER A 88 -2.05 10.38 -17.02
CA SER A 88 -2.86 9.58 -17.94
C SER A 88 -4.33 9.72 -17.55
N GLY A 89 -4.77 10.96 -17.33
CA GLY A 89 -6.19 11.24 -17.23
C GLY A 89 -6.85 10.76 -18.51
N VAL A 90 -7.58 9.65 -18.43
CA VAL A 90 -8.49 9.25 -19.51
C VAL A 90 -9.62 10.28 -19.49
N VAL A 91 -9.45 11.37 -20.23
CA VAL A 91 -10.55 12.25 -20.59
C VAL A 91 -11.22 11.60 -21.80
N GLY A 92 -12.19 10.72 -21.55
CA GLY A 92 -12.93 10.04 -22.61
C GLY A 92 -13.10 8.54 -22.41
N ALA A 93 -13.74 8.13 -21.32
CA ALA A 93 -14.61 6.97 -21.44
C ALA A 93 -15.78 7.40 -22.34
N MET A 94 -15.95 6.71 -23.47
CA MET A 94 -17.05 6.76 -24.46
C MET A 94 -16.87 7.65 -25.70
N ALA A 95 -16.49 7.03 -26.83
CA ALA A 95 -17.27 6.99 -28.09
C ALA A 95 -16.42 6.42 -29.24
N GLY A 96 -16.90 5.39 -29.95
CA GLY A 96 -16.33 5.01 -31.26
C GLY A 96 -16.29 3.51 -31.51
N GLU A 97 -17.32 3.04 -32.20
CA GLU A 97 -17.51 1.68 -32.69
C GLU A 97 -16.41 1.19 -33.66
N GLN A 98 -16.28 -0.14 -33.69
CA GLN A 98 -15.91 -1.03 -34.80
C GLN A 98 -14.98 -0.51 -35.92
N SER A 99 -13.88 -1.23 -36.13
CA SER A 99 -13.44 -1.54 -37.49
C SER A 99 -13.04 -3.01 -37.61
N HIS A 100 -13.98 -3.79 -38.15
CA HIS A 100 -13.71 -5.02 -38.88
C HIS A 100 -12.85 -4.69 -40.11
N SER A 101 -11.81 -5.47 -40.38
CA SER A 101 -11.23 -5.57 -41.73
C SER A 101 -10.57 -6.94 -41.87
N MET A 102 -11.29 -7.86 -42.53
CA MET A 102 -10.65 -8.89 -43.34
C MET A 102 -10.24 -8.24 -44.67
N SER A 103 -9.11 -8.65 -45.28
CA SER A 103 -9.06 -9.15 -46.67
C SER A 103 -7.62 -9.39 -47.20
N SER A 104 -7.39 -10.63 -47.63
CA SER A 104 -6.70 -11.09 -48.86
C SER A 104 -5.17 -11.01 -49.08
N THR A 105 -4.57 -12.20 -49.18
CA THR A 105 -3.86 -12.79 -50.35
C THR A 105 -2.86 -11.98 -51.18
N GLN A 106 -1.59 -12.44 -51.21
CA GLN A 106 -0.73 -12.59 -52.41
C GLN A 106 0.51 -13.44 -52.02
N VAL A 107 0.58 -14.73 -52.36
CA VAL A 107 1.24 -15.34 -53.54
C VAL A 107 2.54 -14.65 -53.97
N LEU A 108 3.67 -15.30 -53.65
CA LEU A 108 4.80 -15.54 -54.56
C LEU A 108 5.31 -16.97 -54.32
#